data_AF-A0A0T9E505-F1
#
_entry.id   AF-A0A0T9E505-F1
#
_cell.length_a   1.000
_cell.length_b   1.000
_cell.length_c   1.000
_cell.angle_alpha   90.00
_cell.angle_beta   90.00
_cell.angle_gamma   90.00
#
_symmetry.space_group_name_H-M   'P 1'
#
loop_
_entity.id
_entity.type
_entity.pdbx_description
1 polymer ?
#
loop_
_entity_poly.entity_id
_entity_poly.type
_entity_poly.pdbx_seq_one_letter_code
_entity_poly.pdbx_strand_id
1 'polypeptide(L)' 'MEQATPLRRLGDPVDIAAAAVYLASPAGSFLTGKTLEVDGGLTFPNLDLPIPDL' A
#
# COMPACT_ATOMS: atom_id res chain seq x y z
N MET A 1 -5.53 14.52 0.39
CA MET A 1 -5.15 13.16 -0.06
C MET A 1 -3.66 12.95 0.12
N GLU A 2 -2.80 13.47 -0.76
CA GLU A 2 -1.33 13.23 -0.69
C GLU A 2 -0.69 13.67 0.63
N GLN A 3 -1.10 14.80 1.19
CA GLN A 3 -0.56 15.27 2.47
C GLN A 3 -0.87 14.35 3.66
N ALA A 4 -1.91 13.54 3.56
CA ALA A 4 -2.31 12.58 4.58
C ALA A 4 -1.70 11.18 4.35
N THR A 5 -1.05 10.95 3.20
CA THR A 5 -0.20 9.78 2.95
C THR A 5 1.22 10.05 3.47
N PRO A 6 1.83 9.19 4.29
CA PRO A 6 3.17 9.44 4.82
C PRO A 6 4.26 9.64 3.77
N LEU A 7 4.21 8.92 2.64
CA LEU A 7 5.11 9.14 1.50
C LEU A 7 4.83 10.42 0.70
N ARG A 8 3.80 11.19 1.04
CA ARG A 8 3.45 12.50 0.44
C ARG A 8 3.28 12.48 -1.08
N ARG A 9 2.87 11.34 -1.63
CA ARG A 9 2.52 11.18 -3.06
C ARG A 9 1.40 10.16 -3.21
N LEU A 10 0.69 10.21 -4.33
CA LEU A 10 -0.15 9.09 -4.75
C LEU A 10 0.71 7.89 -5.19
N GLY A 11 0.13 6.71 -5.02
CA GLY A 11 0.66 5.48 -5.60
C GLY A 11 0.48 5.49 -7.12
N ASP A 12 1.45 4.92 -7.81
CA ASP A 12 1.40 4.65 -9.25
C ASP A 12 1.17 3.15 -9.48
N PRO A 13 0.48 2.72 -10.55
CA PRO A 13 0.36 1.31 -10.90
C PRO A 13 1.67 0.51 -10.83
N VAL A 14 2.82 1.15 -11.11
CA VAL A 14 4.13 0.52 -11.03
C VAL A 14 4.52 0.11 -9.60
N ASP A 15 4.04 0.79 -8.56
CA ASP A 15 4.30 0.43 -7.16
C ASP A 15 3.70 -0.94 -6.83
N ILE A 16 2.48 -1.20 -7.30
CA ILE A 16 1.80 -2.50 -7.16
C ILE A 16 2.49 -3.57 -8.00
N ALA A 17 2.84 -3.24 -9.25
CA ALA A 17 3.52 -4.18 -10.14
C ALA A 17 4.88 -4.62 -9.57
N ALA A 18 5.65 -3.71 -8.98
CA ALA A 18 6.91 -4.03 -8.34
C ALA A 18 6.74 -5.00 -7.15
N ALA A 19 5.72 -4.78 -6.31
CA ALA A 19 5.41 -5.68 -5.21
C ALA A 19 5.00 -7.08 -5.71
N ALA A 20 4.17 -7.15 -6.76
CA ALA A 20 3.80 -8.41 -7.40
C ALA A 20 5.01 -9.15 -7.99
N VAL A 21 5.91 -8.43 -8.66
CA VAL A 21 7.16 -9.00 -9.19
C VAL A 21 8.05 -9.51 -8.06
N TYR A 22 8.21 -8.75 -6.96
CA TYR A 22 8.96 -9.21 -5.80
C TYR A 22 8.42 -10.54 -5.27
N LEU A 23 7.11 -10.63 -5.03
CA LEU A 23 6.43 -11.83 -4.54
C LEU A 23 6.57 -13.03 -5.49
N ALA A 24 6.52 -12.80 -6.81
CA ALA A 24 6.64 -13.84 -7.82
C ALA A 24 8.10 -14.24 -8.12
N SER A 25 9.07 -13.42 -7.74
CA SER A 25 10.48 -13.64 -8.01
C SER A 25 11.15 -14.53 -6.95
N PRO A 26 12.38 -15.02 -7.20
CA PRO A 26 13.18 -15.69 -6.17
C PRO A 26 13.42 -14.85 -4.91
N ALA A 27 13.34 -13.51 -4.97
CA ALA A 27 13.51 -12.65 -3.80
C ALA A 27 12.38 -12.83 -2.76
N GLY A 28 11.21 -13.32 -3.18
CA GLY A 28 10.07 -13.63 -2.32
C GLY A 28 10.05 -15.07 -1.78
N SER A 29 11.09 -15.89 -2.02
CA SER A 29 11.03 -17.35 -1.82
C SER A 29 10.72 -17.84 -0.39
N PHE A 30 10.88 -16.97 0.61
CA PHE A 30 10.58 -17.29 2.02
C PHE A 30 9.35 -16.54 2.56
N LEU A 31 8.66 -15.76 1.73
CA LEU A 31 7.49 -14.98 2.10
C LEU A 31 6.22 -15.71 1.64
N THR A 32 5.53 -16.38 2.57
CA THR A 32 4.28 -17.10 2.29
C THR A 32 3.25 -16.88 3.39
N GLY A 33 1.96 -16.83 3.01
CA GLY A 33 0.85 -16.59 3.93
C GLY A 33 0.88 -15.21 4.60
N LYS A 34 1.47 -14.21 3.93
CA LYS A 34 1.58 -12.82 4.41
C LYS A 34 0.89 -11.86 3.47
N THR A 35 0.34 -10.80 4.03
CA THR A 35 -0.15 -9.63 3.30
C THR A 35 0.98 -8.62 3.21
N LEU A 36 1.22 -8.09 2.01
CA LEU A 36 2.15 -6.99 1.78
C LEU A 36 1.33 -5.75 1.40
N GLU A 37 1.32 -4.76 2.28
CA GLU A 37 0.62 -3.49 2.06
C GLU A 37 1.48 -2.57 1.17
N VAL A 38 0.84 -1.99 0.14
CA VAL A 38 1.50 -1.09 -0.83
C VAL A 38 0.66 0.19 -0.93
N ASP A 39 0.66 0.96 0.15
CA ASP A 39 -0.27 2.09 0.35
C ASP A 39 0.42 3.42 0.68
N GLY A 40 1.76 3.43 0.66
CA GLY A 40 2.54 4.61 1.01
C GLY A 40 2.58 4.92 2.51
N GLY A 41 2.32 3.93 3.35
CA GLY A 41 2.49 3.96 4.81
C GLY A 41 1.23 4.30 5.60
N LEU A 42 0.04 4.08 5.02
CA LEU A 42 -1.21 4.42 5.69
C LEU A 42 -1.45 3.48 6.88
N THR A 43 -1.87 4.04 8.02
CA THR A 43 -2.35 3.26 9.17
C THR A 43 -3.84 3.48 9.46
N PHE A 44 -4.43 4.47 8.80
CA PHE A 44 -5.85 4.79 8.79
C PHE A 44 -6.21 5.41 7.42
N PRO A 45 -7.49 5.39 7.01
CA PRO A 45 -7.92 6.01 5.76
C PRO A 45 -7.55 7.49 5.72
N ASN A 46 -6.94 7.93 4.63
CA ASN A 46 -6.57 9.34 4.43
C ASN A 46 -7.70 10.17 3.79
N LEU A 47 -8.90 9.62 3.71
CA LEU A 47 -10.10 10.24 3.15
C LEU A 47 -11.05 10.62 4.28
N ASP A 48 -11.21 11.92 4.49
CA ASP A 48 -12.27 12.47 5.33
C ASP A 48 -13.61 12.26 4.62
N LEU A 49 -14.25 11.12 4.90
CA LEU A 49 -15.64 10.90 4.54
C LEU A 49 -16.52 11.35 5.72
N PRO A 50 -17.54 12.20 5.52
CA PRO A 50 -18.50 12.58 6.55
C PRO A 50 -19.52 11.45 6.75
N ILE A 51 -19.05 10.28 7.17
CA ILE A 51 -19.89 9.15 7.55
C ILE A 51 -19.89 9.10 9.08
N PRO A 52 -21.04 9.34 9.75
CA PRO A 52 -21.11 9.15 11.18
C PRO A 52 -20.87 7.66 11.50
N ASP A 53 -19.97 7.44 12.46
CA ASP A 53 -19.69 6.16 13.12
C ASP A 53 -18.86 5.11 12.35
N LEU A 54 -18.00 5.54 11.42
CA LEU A 54 -16.88 4.75 10.90
C LEU A 54 -15.53 5.36 11.27
#